data_AF-A0AAJ1STI8-F1
#
_entry.id   AF-A0AAJ1STI8-F1
#
_cell.length_a   1.000
_cell.length_b   1.000
_cell.length_c   1.000
_cell.angle_alpha   90.00
_cell.angle_beta   90.00
_cell.angle_gamma   90.00
#
_symmetry.space_group_name_H-M   'P 1'
#
loop_
_entity.id
_entity.type
_entity.pdbx_description
1 polymer ?
#
loop_
_entity_poly.entity_id
_entity_poly.type
_entity_poly.pdbx_seq_one_letter_code
_entity_poly.pdbx_strand_id
1 'polypeptide(L)'
;MVQGTADYRAEGILLAGAGRAILLQLANPAIGRGVAAHSTFTERPVNRLKGTLTYVYGVVYGTEEQVKEVRRRVNRAHVPVRRPEDGSSAGYNAFDPVLQLWVAATLYDTALTIIEKIHGPLDDAAADAMYQDYARIGTALQLPPDMWPKDRAAFGRYWEDQVSTLHAEEEGVRVGRGLLFPKHTALWYRAIMPSARFLTAGLLPEQLRKDFGLAWSERHQRRYDRTWRILAVAYPMLPLRIRHWFKDYCLAELEKDLRRSPQAAQHQGIRA
;
A
#
# COMPACT_ATOMS: atom_id res chain seq x y z
N MET A 1 -7.60 -4.64 33.21
CA MET A 1 -8.02 -3.59 32.26
C MET A 1 -8.01 -4.21 30.88
N VAL A 2 -9.19 -4.61 30.37
CA VAL A 2 -9.33 -5.08 29.00
C VAL A 2 -9.15 -3.84 28.12
N GLN A 3 -8.00 -3.71 27.46
CA GLN A 3 -7.88 -2.78 26.34
C GLN A 3 -8.98 -3.17 25.36
N GLY A 4 -9.99 -2.30 25.18
CA GLY A 4 -10.94 -2.48 24.09
C GLY A 4 -10.13 -2.64 22.82
N THR A 5 -10.36 -3.74 22.09
CA THR A 5 -9.54 -4.19 20.96
C THR A 5 -9.23 -3.02 20.04
N ALA A 6 -8.00 -2.50 20.10
CA ALA A 6 -7.61 -1.34 19.33
C ALA A 6 -7.72 -1.70 17.84
N ASP A 7 -8.47 -0.91 17.09
CA ASP A 7 -8.69 -1.17 15.67
C ASP A 7 -7.52 -0.63 14.84
N TYR A 8 -6.38 -1.32 14.90
CA TYR A 8 -5.12 -0.92 14.26
C TYR A 8 -5.24 -0.68 12.75
N ARG A 9 -6.23 -1.33 12.12
CA ARG A 9 -6.48 -1.28 10.67
C ARG A 9 -7.04 0.07 10.24
N ALA A 10 -7.60 0.87 11.17
CA ALA A 10 -8.14 2.19 10.90
C ALA A 10 -7.10 3.31 11.10
N GLU A 11 -5.93 3.00 11.65
CA GLU A 11 -4.95 3.99 12.10
C GLU A 11 -4.31 4.72 10.90
N GLY A 12 -4.50 6.03 10.83
CA GLY A 12 -3.95 6.89 9.79
C GLY A 12 -2.41 6.96 9.79
N ILE A 13 -1.73 6.51 10.85
CA ILE A 13 -0.26 6.42 10.88
C ILE A 13 0.27 5.43 9.83
N LEU A 14 -0.55 4.48 9.37
CA LEU A 14 -0.23 3.58 8.27
C LEU A 14 0.21 4.34 7.00
N LEU A 15 -0.27 5.58 6.79
CA LEU A 15 0.17 6.44 5.70
C LEU A 15 1.68 6.74 5.73
N ALA A 16 2.31 6.73 6.90
CA ALA A 16 3.76 6.90 7.02
C ALA A 16 4.55 5.76 6.35
N GLY A 17 3.93 4.58 6.21
CA GLY A 17 4.50 3.42 5.51
C GLY A 17 4.24 3.38 4.01
N ALA A 18 3.38 4.26 3.46
CA ALA A 18 2.94 4.17 2.07
C ALA A 18 4.11 4.17 1.06
N GLY A 19 5.11 5.03 1.29
CA GLY A 19 6.30 5.07 0.45
C GLY A 19 7.11 3.77 0.52
N ARG A 20 7.23 3.15 1.70
CA ARG A 20 7.92 1.87 1.88
C ARG A 20 7.24 0.76 1.07
N ALA A 21 5.92 0.60 1.23
CA ALA A 21 5.15 -0.42 0.51
C ALA A 21 5.30 -0.25 -1.02
N ILE A 22 5.17 0.98 -1.52
CA ILE A 22 5.31 1.28 -2.95
C ILE A 22 6.71 0.91 -3.45
N LEU A 23 7.77 1.28 -2.73
CA LEU A 23 9.14 1.00 -3.18
C LEU A 23 9.49 -0.49 -3.12
N LEU A 24 8.96 -1.25 -2.15
CA LEU A 24 9.06 -2.71 -2.13
C LEU A 24 8.36 -3.35 -3.33
N GLN A 25 7.19 -2.83 -3.72
CA GLN A 25 6.47 -3.31 -4.90
C GLN A 25 7.24 -2.98 -6.18
N LEU A 26 7.74 -1.75 -6.32
CA LEU A 26 8.52 -1.31 -7.49
C LEU A 26 9.89 -1.99 -7.60
N ALA A 27 10.41 -2.52 -6.50
CA ALA A 27 11.63 -3.30 -6.51
C ALA A 27 11.45 -4.68 -7.14
N ASN A 28 10.22 -5.18 -7.29
CA ASN A 28 9.98 -6.36 -8.13
C ASN A 28 10.03 -5.95 -9.62
N PRO A 29 10.91 -6.54 -10.44
CA PRO A 29 11.09 -6.18 -11.85
C PRO A 29 9.81 -6.14 -12.69
N ALA A 30 8.97 -7.17 -12.60
CA ALA A 30 7.74 -7.26 -13.39
C ALA A 30 6.74 -6.17 -13.00
N ILE A 31 6.61 -5.87 -11.71
CA ILE A 31 5.78 -4.77 -11.22
C ILE A 31 6.36 -3.42 -11.65
N GLY A 32 7.68 -3.23 -11.52
CA GLY A 32 8.39 -2.03 -11.93
C GLY A 32 8.13 -1.69 -13.40
N ARG A 33 8.31 -2.67 -14.31
CA ARG A 33 8.02 -2.53 -15.74
C ARG A 33 6.55 -2.23 -16.02
N GLY A 34 5.63 -3.00 -15.43
CA GLY A 34 4.19 -2.79 -15.65
C GLY A 34 3.72 -1.42 -15.18
N VAL A 35 4.25 -0.94 -14.06
CA VAL A 35 3.97 0.40 -13.58
C VAL A 35 4.57 1.47 -14.49
N ALA A 36 5.84 1.33 -14.89
CA ALA A 36 6.51 2.30 -15.73
C ALA A 36 5.85 2.47 -17.10
N ALA A 37 5.30 1.38 -17.67
CA ALA A 37 4.67 1.39 -18.98
C ALA A 37 3.21 1.89 -18.98
N HIS A 38 2.46 1.64 -17.90
CA HIS A 38 1.00 1.84 -17.90
C HIS A 38 0.49 2.87 -16.89
N SER A 39 1.37 3.48 -16.09
CA SER A 39 0.93 4.35 -15.01
C SER A 39 1.44 5.78 -15.16
N THR A 40 0.51 6.74 -15.08
CA THR A 40 0.81 8.15 -14.78
C THR A 40 1.15 8.35 -13.30
N PHE A 41 1.79 7.35 -12.66
CA PHE A 41 2.02 7.27 -11.21
C PHE A 41 2.67 8.55 -10.69
N THR A 42 3.72 9.00 -11.35
CA THR A 42 4.50 10.19 -10.96
C THR A 42 3.73 11.50 -11.16
N GLU A 43 2.73 11.52 -12.05
CA GLU A 43 1.92 12.71 -12.33
C GLU A 43 0.74 12.86 -11.35
N ARG A 44 0.19 11.73 -10.88
CA ARG A 44 -0.98 11.70 -9.99
C ARG A 44 -0.77 10.81 -8.75
N PRO A 45 0.31 11.02 -7.97
CA PRO A 45 0.68 10.12 -6.87
C PRO A 45 -0.37 10.10 -5.75
N VAL A 46 -0.98 11.25 -5.46
CA VAL A 46 -2.05 11.37 -4.45
C VAL A 46 -3.29 10.57 -4.86
N ASN A 47 -3.68 10.63 -6.13
CA ASN A 47 -4.85 9.90 -6.62
C ASN A 47 -4.60 8.39 -6.60
N ARG A 48 -3.39 7.94 -6.91
CA ARG A 48 -3.04 6.52 -6.82
C ARG A 48 -3.02 6.02 -5.37
N LEU A 49 -2.45 6.80 -4.46
CA LEU A 49 -2.47 6.49 -3.03
C LEU A 49 -3.92 6.40 -2.52
N LYS A 50 -4.77 7.38 -2.86
CA LYS A 50 -6.20 7.35 -2.53
C LYS A 50 -6.88 6.11 -3.11
N GLY A 51 -6.64 5.76 -4.37
CA GLY A 51 -7.23 4.57 -4.99
C GLY A 51 -6.86 3.27 -4.28
N THR A 52 -5.58 3.11 -3.91
CA THR A 52 -5.08 1.94 -3.17
C THR A 52 -5.72 1.84 -1.79
N LEU A 53 -5.78 2.96 -1.07
CA LEU A 53 -6.33 2.98 0.28
C LEU A 53 -7.86 2.85 0.30
N THR A 54 -8.57 3.46 -0.64
CA THR A 54 -10.01 3.21 -0.83
C THR A 54 -10.28 1.74 -1.10
N TYR A 55 -9.42 1.07 -1.87
CA TYR A 55 -9.51 -0.37 -2.06
C TYR A 55 -9.29 -1.13 -0.75
N VAL A 56 -8.17 -0.88 -0.04
CA VAL A 56 -7.85 -1.55 1.24
C VAL A 56 -8.96 -1.36 2.27
N TYR A 57 -9.39 -0.12 2.53
CA TYR A 57 -10.46 0.16 3.50
C TYR A 57 -11.81 -0.36 3.03
N GLY A 58 -12.09 -0.32 1.73
CA GLY A 58 -13.32 -0.89 1.17
C GLY A 58 -13.40 -2.40 1.36
N VAL A 59 -12.28 -3.12 1.25
CA VAL A 59 -12.24 -4.57 1.51
C VAL A 59 -12.35 -4.90 3.00
N VAL A 60 -11.68 -4.15 3.86
CA VAL A 60 -11.63 -4.44 5.30
C VAL A 60 -12.90 -3.99 6.05
N TYR A 61 -13.47 -2.84 5.68
CA TYR A 61 -14.57 -2.20 6.41
C TYR A 61 -15.84 -2.01 5.60
N GLY A 62 -15.80 -2.24 4.29
CA GLY A 62 -16.92 -1.93 3.42
C GLY A 62 -18.03 -2.98 3.46
N THR A 63 -19.20 -2.59 2.96
CA THR A 63 -20.30 -3.52 2.64
C THR A 63 -19.95 -4.40 1.44
N GLU A 64 -20.69 -5.49 1.20
CA GLU A 64 -20.46 -6.33 0.01
C GLU A 64 -20.53 -5.54 -1.30
N GLU A 65 -21.42 -4.54 -1.40
CA GLU A 65 -21.53 -3.66 -2.56
C GLU A 65 -20.27 -2.80 -2.75
N GLN A 66 -19.75 -2.25 -1.64
CA GLN A 66 -18.51 -1.49 -1.63
C GLN A 66 -17.31 -2.36 -2.03
N VAL A 67 -17.22 -3.59 -1.53
CA VAL A 67 -16.20 -4.57 -1.93
C VAL A 67 -16.29 -4.87 -3.43
N LYS A 68 -17.50 -5.13 -3.95
CA LYS A 68 -17.73 -5.35 -5.39
C LYS A 68 -17.28 -4.16 -6.22
N GLU A 69 -17.57 -2.94 -5.78
CA GLU A 69 -17.21 -1.73 -6.51
C GLU A 69 -15.70 -1.47 -6.52
N VAL A 70 -15.00 -1.58 -5.39
CA VAL A 70 -13.54 -1.41 -5.37
C VAL A 70 -12.84 -2.51 -6.17
N ARG A 71 -13.36 -3.75 -6.14
CA ARG A 71 -12.88 -4.85 -6.99
C ARG A 71 -13.07 -4.54 -8.47
N ARG A 72 -14.24 -4.04 -8.87
CA ARG A 72 -14.51 -3.64 -10.26
C ARG A 72 -13.56 -2.52 -10.72
N ARG A 73 -13.29 -1.53 -9.86
CA ARG A 73 -12.37 -0.42 -10.17
C ARG A 73 -10.94 -0.91 -10.38
N VAL A 74 -10.40 -1.72 -9.47
CA VAL A 74 -9.03 -2.23 -9.59
C VAL A 74 -8.90 -3.15 -10.80
N ASN A 75 -9.88 -4.01 -11.06
CA ASN A 75 -9.85 -4.90 -12.23
C ASN A 75 -9.80 -4.11 -13.53
N ARG A 76 -10.64 -3.08 -13.68
CA ARG A 76 -10.60 -2.19 -14.85
C ARG A 76 -9.23 -1.51 -15.01
N ALA A 77 -8.61 -1.09 -13.91
CA ALA A 77 -7.28 -0.50 -13.95
C ALA A 77 -6.18 -1.52 -14.29
N HIS A 78 -6.36 -2.80 -13.91
CA HIS A 78 -5.40 -3.88 -14.17
C HIS A 78 -5.54 -4.51 -15.56
N VAL A 79 -6.72 -4.46 -16.20
CA VAL A 79 -6.96 -4.98 -17.57
C VAL A 79 -5.87 -4.59 -18.57
N PRO A 80 -5.46 -3.31 -18.71
CA PRO A 80 -4.45 -2.93 -19.68
C PRO A 80 -3.00 -3.23 -19.24
N VAL A 81 -2.77 -3.60 -17.98
CA VAL A 81 -1.41 -3.76 -17.41
C VAL A 81 -0.92 -5.18 -17.66
N ARG A 82 -0.59 -5.46 -18.92
CA ARG A 82 -0.01 -6.74 -19.34
C ARG A 82 0.89 -6.55 -20.55
N ARG A 83 1.97 -7.31 -20.61
CA ARG A 83 2.85 -7.46 -21.76
C ARG A 83 3.35 -8.90 -21.79
N PRO A 84 3.21 -9.64 -22.90
CA PRO A 84 3.78 -10.98 -23.01
C PRO A 84 5.31 -10.92 -22.90
N GLU A 85 5.89 -12.05 -22.51
CA GLU A 85 7.33 -12.26 -22.62
C GLU A 85 7.75 -12.28 -24.10
N ASP A 86 8.88 -11.66 -24.39
CA ASP A 86 9.55 -11.73 -25.67
C ASP A 86 11.08 -11.65 -25.48
N GLY A 87 11.85 -11.76 -26.55
CA GLY A 87 13.31 -11.71 -26.49
C GLY A 87 13.91 -10.41 -25.92
N SER A 88 13.09 -9.40 -25.61
CA SER A 88 13.52 -8.12 -25.03
C SER A 88 13.06 -7.90 -23.59
N SER A 89 12.13 -8.71 -23.08
CA SER A 89 11.56 -8.55 -21.73
C SER A 89 10.84 -9.80 -21.27
N ALA A 90 11.01 -10.15 -19.99
CA ALA A 90 10.34 -11.27 -19.31
C ALA A 90 8.81 -11.10 -19.16
N GLY A 91 8.21 -10.04 -19.75
CA GLY A 91 6.79 -9.75 -19.64
C GLY A 91 6.35 -9.31 -18.25
N TYR A 92 5.04 -9.09 -18.12
CA TYR A 92 4.33 -8.86 -16.86
C TYR A 92 2.82 -8.97 -17.06
N ASN A 93 2.08 -9.27 -15.99
CA ASN A 93 0.61 -9.22 -15.98
C ASN A 93 0.11 -8.85 -14.58
N ALA A 94 -0.75 -7.83 -14.47
CA ALA A 94 -1.32 -7.42 -13.18
C ALA A 94 -2.31 -8.45 -12.58
N PHE A 95 -2.68 -9.48 -13.34
CA PHE A 95 -3.44 -10.65 -12.88
C PHE A 95 -2.56 -11.86 -12.57
N ASP A 96 -1.23 -11.73 -12.63
CA ASP A 96 -0.32 -12.77 -12.15
C ASP A 96 -0.47 -12.92 -10.62
N PRO A 97 -0.93 -14.08 -10.12
CA PRO A 97 -1.18 -14.25 -8.69
C PRO A 97 0.11 -14.22 -7.85
N VAL A 98 1.27 -14.54 -8.41
CA VAL A 98 2.56 -14.42 -7.72
C VAL A 98 2.89 -12.94 -7.46
N LEU A 99 2.66 -12.08 -8.45
CA LEU A 99 2.86 -10.63 -8.28
C LEU A 99 1.83 -10.02 -7.34
N GLN A 100 0.58 -10.50 -7.37
CA GLN A 100 -0.46 -10.06 -6.44
C GLN A 100 -0.16 -10.46 -5.00
N LEU A 101 0.38 -11.67 -4.78
CA LEU A 101 0.87 -12.11 -3.48
C LEU A 101 1.94 -11.16 -2.96
N TRP A 102 2.93 -10.79 -3.78
CA TRP A 102 3.96 -9.82 -3.39
C TRP A 102 3.36 -8.45 -3.04
N VAL A 103 2.42 -7.94 -3.84
CA VAL A 103 1.74 -6.67 -3.54
C VAL A 103 1.01 -6.73 -2.20
N ALA A 104 0.22 -7.77 -1.95
CA ALA A 104 -0.51 -7.92 -0.68
C ALA A 104 0.45 -8.11 0.52
N ALA A 105 1.51 -8.89 0.35
CA ALA A 105 2.54 -9.12 1.37
C ALA A 105 3.24 -7.82 1.78
N THR A 106 3.62 -6.98 0.82
CA THR A 106 4.27 -5.69 1.12
C THR A 106 3.36 -4.72 1.88
N LEU A 107 2.04 -4.80 1.64
CA LEU A 107 1.06 -4.02 2.41
C LEU A 107 0.95 -4.54 3.85
N TYR A 108 0.84 -5.86 4.03
CA TYR A 108 0.77 -6.48 5.37
C TYR A 108 2.01 -6.16 6.20
N ASP A 109 3.20 -6.48 5.69
CA ASP A 109 4.46 -6.30 6.42
C ASP A 109 4.72 -4.82 6.74
N THR A 110 4.41 -3.92 5.80
CA THR A 110 4.50 -2.48 6.06
C THR A 110 3.56 -2.05 7.16
N ALA A 111 2.31 -2.51 7.14
CA ALA A 111 1.35 -2.12 8.16
C ALA A 111 1.73 -2.67 9.53
N LEU A 112 2.13 -3.94 9.63
CA LEU A 112 2.62 -4.55 10.87
C LEU A 112 3.82 -3.76 11.42
N THR A 113 4.82 -3.50 10.57
CA THR A 113 6.00 -2.69 10.93
C THR A 113 5.62 -1.33 11.53
N ILE A 114 4.66 -0.64 10.92
CA ILE A 114 4.25 0.71 11.36
C ILE A 114 3.46 0.64 12.67
N ILE A 115 2.53 -0.30 12.79
CA ILE A 115 1.73 -0.48 14.00
C ILE A 115 2.61 -0.84 15.18
N GLU A 116 3.54 -1.78 15.01
CA GLU A 116 4.43 -2.19 16.11
C GLU A 116 5.42 -1.09 16.51
N LYS A 117 5.81 -0.22 15.58
CA LYS A 117 6.62 0.97 15.91
C LYS A 117 5.88 1.99 16.77
N ILE A 118 4.55 1.98 16.78
CA ILE A 118 3.72 2.92 17.55
C ILE A 118 3.21 2.28 18.84
N HIS A 119 2.71 1.05 18.75
CA HIS A 119 1.98 0.39 19.83
C HIS A 119 2.80 -0.69 20.55
N GLY A 120 4.00 -0.99 20.07
CA GLY A 120 4.76 -2.17 20.48
C GLY A 120 4.26 -3.45 19.79
N PRO A 121 4.89 -4.60 20.06
CA PRO A 121 4.49 -5.89 19.50
C PRO A 121 3.00 -6.16 19.74
N LEU A 122 2.32 -6.64 18.71
CA LEU A 122 0.92 -7.05 18.83
C LEU A 122 0.82 -8.36 19.62
N ASP A 123 -0.25 -8.51 20.40
CA ASP A 123 -0.62 -9.83 20.90
C ASP A 123 -1.02 -10.75 19.74
N ASP A 124 -0.99 -12.06 19.98
CA ASP A 124 -1.23 -13.05 18.93
C ASP A 124 -2.61 -12.92 18.29
N ALA A 125 -3.64 -12.58 19.07
CA ALA A 125 -5.01 -12.45 18.55
C ALA A 125 -5.13 -11.23 17.61
N ALA A 126 -4.55 -10.09 17.98
CA ALA A 126 -4.50 -8.89 17.15
C ALA A 126 -3.64 -9.11 15.90
N ALA A 127 -2.50 -9.79 16.03
CA ALA A 127 -1.61 -10.11 14.92
C ALA A 127 -2.28 -11.07 13.92
N ASP A 128 -2.99 -12.10 14.40
CA ASP A 128 -3.73 -13.05 13.56
C ASP A 128 -4.93 -12.38 12.89
N ALA A 129 -5.68 -11.54 13.61
CA ALA A 129 -6.79 -10.79 13.02
C ALA A 129 -6.31 -9.88 11.88
N MET A 130 -5.22 -9.14 12.12
CA MET A 130 -4.60 -8.31 11.08
C MET A 130 -4.13 -9.16 9.90
N TYR A 131 -3.49 -10.31 10.15
CA TYR A 131 -3.04 -11.21 9.09
C TYR A 131 -4.19 -11.69 8.19
N GLN A 132 -5.33 -12.06 8.78
CA GLN A 132 -6.51 -12.50 8.03
C GLN A 132 -7.12 -11.39 7.17
N ASP A 133 -7.07 -10.13 7.62
CA ASP A 133 -7.56 -9.02 6.81
C ASP A 133 -6.69 -8.79 5.57
N TYR A 134 -5.38 -8.99 5.65
CA TYR A 134 -4.51 -8.93 4.48
C TYR A 134 -4.68 -10.13 3.54
N ALA A 135 -5.04 -11.31 4.06
CA ALA A 135 -5.48 -12.42 3.23
C ALA A 135 -6.72 -12.03 2.40
N ARG A 136 -7.72 -11.40 3.02
CA ARG A 136 -8.94 -10.91 2.34
C ARG A 136 -8.63 -9.85 1.28
N ILE A 137 -7.72 -8.91 1.59
CA ILE A 137 -7.23 -7.90 0.64
C ILE A 137 -6.61 -8.59 -0.59
N GLY A 138 -5.74 -9.59 -0.38
CA GLY A 138 -5.17 -10.38 -1.47
C GLY A 138 -6.24 -11.07 -2.32
N THR A 139 -7.16 -11.80 -1.69
CA THR A 139 -8.23 -12.52 -2.41
C THR A 139 -9.17 -11.60 -3.18
N ALA A 140 -9.51 -10.44 -2.61
CA ALA A 140 -10.30 -9.43 -3.34
C ALA A 140 -9.56 -8.93 -4.59
N LEU A 141 -8.23 -9.04 -4.64
CA LEU A 141 -7.35 -8.68 -5.76
C LEU A 141 -7.19 -9.82 -6.77
N GLN A 142 -7.92 -10.92 -6.59
CA GLN A 142 -7.87 -12.16 -7.39
C GLN A 142 -6.72 -13.11 -7.08
N LEU A 143 -6.00 -12.90 -5.97
CA LEU A 143 -5.10 -13.92 -5.43
C LEU A 143 -5.93 -15.16 -5.00
N PRO A 144 -5.62 -16.37 -5.48
CA PRO A 144 -6.21 -17.58 -4.95
C PRO A 144 -5.99 -17.68 -3.43
N PRO A 145 -7.02 -17.98 -2.61
CA PRO A 145 -6.89 -17.98 -1.15
C PRO A 145 -5.79 -18.89 -0.60
N ASP A 146 -5.53 -20.00 -1.29
CA ASP A 146 -4.52 -21.01 -0.98
C ASP A 146 -3.08 -20.56 -1.26
N MET A 147 -2.89 -19.49 -2.06
CA MET A 147 -1.56 -18.89 -2.27
C MET A 147 -1.14 -17.92 -1.16
N TRP A 148 -2.08 -17.41 -0.36
CA TRP A 148 -1.69 -16.65 0.84
C TRP A 148 -1.02 -17.60 1.85
N PRO A 149 0.10 -17.24 2.48
CA PRO A 149 0.78 -18.16 3.38
C PRO A 149 -0.15 -18.59 4.53
N LYS A 150 -0.13 -19.88 4.84
CA LYS A 150 -1.11 -20.48 5.76
C LYS A 150 -1.16 -19.85 7.17
N ASP A 151 -0.02 -19.33 7.63
CA ASP A 151 0.16 -18.74 8.96
C ASP A 151 1.28 -17.69 8.93
N ARG A 152 1.40 -16.90 10.01
CA ARG A 152 2.42 -15.84 10.15
C ARG A 152 3.85 -16.38 10.06
N ALA A 153 4.10 -17.62 10.46
CA ALA A 153 5.43 -18.23 10.37
C ALA A 153 5.80 -18.58 8.91
N ALA A 154 4.84 -19.10 8.13
CA ALA A 154 4.98 -19.30 6.70
C ALA A 154 5.16 -17.98 5.95
N PHE A 155 4.43 -16.94 6.36
CA PHE A 155 4.63 -15.59 5.85
C PHE A 155 6.05 -15.10 6.10
N GLY A 156 6.58 -15.26 7.34
CA GLY A 156 7.94 -14.85 7.68
C GLY A 156 8.99 -15.48 6.76
N ARG A 157 8.90 -16.80 6.52
CA ARG A 157 9.80 -17.49 5.59
C ARG A 157 9.69 -16.99 4.15
N TYR A 158 8.45 -16.82 3.66
CA TYR A 158 8.21 -16.26 2.33
C TYR A 158 8.78 -14.84 2.20
N TRP A 159 8.57 -14.00 3.21
CA TRP A 159 9.04 -12.62 3.23
C TRP A 159 10.56 -12.53 3.22
N GLU A 160 11.23 -13.32 4.06
CA GLU A 160 12.70 -13.36 4.13
C GLU A 160 13.32 -13.81 2.79
N ASP A 161 12.78 -14.88 2.19
CA ASP A 161 13.20 -15.38 0.88
C ASP A 161 13.10 -14.28 -0.18
N GLN A 162 11.91 -13.69 -0.33
CA GLN A 162 11.66 -12.66 -1.33
C GLN A 162 12.55 -11.41 -1.13
N VAL A 163 12.66 -10.91 0.11
CA VAL A 163 13.45 -9.71 0.41
C VAL A 163 14.95 -9.97 0.21
N SER A 164 15.43 -11.18 0.46
CA SER A 164 16.87 -11.52 0.32
C SER A 164 17.38 -11.43 -1.13
N THR A 165 16.50 -11.65 -2.10
CA THR A 165 16.83 -11.61 -3.54
C THR A 165 16.34 -10.34 -4.24
N LEU A 166 15.67 -9.44 -3.51
CA LEU A 166 14.97 -8.31 -4.11
C LEU A 166 15.94 -7.18 -4.48
N HIS A 167 15.97 -6.84 -5.76
CA HIS A 167 16.75 -5.74 -6.31
C HIS A 167 15.92 -4.92 -7.28
N ALA A 168 15.91 -3.60 -7.10
CA ALA A 168 15.14 -2.72 -7.99
C ALA A 168 15.88 -2.48 -9.31
N GLU A 169 15.24 -2.83 -10.43
CA GLU A 169 15.71 -2.53 -11.79
C GLU A 169 15.47 -1.06 -12.18
N GLU A 170 16.07 -0.64 -13.31
CA GLU A 170 16.05 0.75 -13.78
C GLU A 170 14.65 1.36 -13.84
N GLU A 171 13.66 0.64 -14.39
CA GLU A 171 12.29 1.12 -14.51
C GLU A 171 11.64 1.37 -13.15
N GLY A 172 11.82 0.42 -12.22
CA GLY A 172 11.35 0.51 -10.84
C GLY A 172 11.99 1.69 -10.11
N VAL A 173 13.32 1.82 -10.21
CA VAL A 173 14.10 2.92 -9.63
C VAL A 173 13.64 4.27 -10.19
N ARG A 174 13.45 4.38 -11.51
CA ARG A 174 13.00 5.62 -12.17
C ARG A 174 11.64 6.06 -11.65
N VAL A 175 10.66 5.15 -11.58
CA VAL A 175 9.33 5.47 -11.04
C VAL A 175 9.42 5.83 -9.55
N GLY A 176 10.12 5.03 -8.75
CA GLY A 176 10.27 5.26 -7.31
C GLY A 176 10.93 6.60 -6.99
N ARG A 177 11.98 6.97 -7.74
CA ARG A 177 12.63 8.28 -7.60
C ARG A 177 11.73 9.42 -8.08
N GLY A 178 10.99 9.23 -9.17
CA GLY A 178 9.99 10.21 -9.63
C GLY A 178 8.94 10.51 -8.56
N LEU A 179 8.56 9.50 -7.77
CA LEU A 179 7.65 9.65 -6.63
C LEU A 179 8.27 10.38 -5.45
N LEU A 180 9.52 10.06 -5.10
CA LEU A 180 10.20 10.64 -3.95
C LEU A 180 10.74 12.07 -4.19
N PHE A 181 10.91 12.44 -5.46
CA PHE A 181 11.46 13.71 -5.91
C PHE A 181 10.57 14.34 -7.01
N PRO A 182 9.30 14.66 -6.70
CA PRO A 182 8.38 15.19 -7.68
C PRO A 182 8.79 16.59 -8.15
N LYS A 183 8.86 16.79 -9.47
CA LYS A 183 9.24 18.08 -10.08
C LYS A 183 8.03 18.97 -10.40
N HIS A 184 6.89 18.37 -10.79
CA HIS A 184 5.71 19.06 -11.30
C HIS A 184 4.47 18.82 -10.42
N THR A 185 4.57 19.08 -9.12
CA THR A 185 3.45 18.90 -8.17
C THR A 185 3.17 20.17 -7.38
N ALA A 186 1.96 20.24 -6.79
CA ALA A 186 1.56 21.33 -5.91
C ALA A 186 2.56 21.60 -4.78
N LEU A 187 2.68 22.87 -4.37
CA LEU A 187 3.68 23.31 -3.38
C LEU A 187 3.53 22.60 -2.02
N TRP A 188 2.30 22.39 -1.56
CA TRP A 188 2.03 21.68 -0.31
C TRP A 188 2.56 20.23 -0.33
N TYR A 189 2.47 19.57 -1.48
CA TYR A 189 2.98 18.20 -1.65
C TYR A 189 4.51 18.20 -1.54
N ARG A 190 5.17 19.14 -2.24
CA ARG A 190 6.63 19.32 -2.18
C ARG A 190 7.14 19.61 -0.76
N ALA A 191 6.34 20.28 0.07
CA ALA A 191 6.69 20.55 1.47
C ALA A 191 6.66 19.28 2.35
N ILE A 192 5.76 18.33 2.09
CA ILE A 192 5.64 17.07 2.85
C ILE A 192 6.71 16.05 2.43
N MET A 193 7.12 16.07 1.16
CA MET A 193 7.98 15.04 0.57
C MET A 193 9.33 14.80 1.26
N PRO A 194 10.08 15.80 1.77
CA PRO A 194 11.32 15.54 2.50
C PRO A 194 11.12 14.62 3.71
N SER A 195 10.03 14.82 4.47
CA SER A 195 9.69 13.98 5.62
C SER A 195 9.23 12.60 5.19
N ALA A 196 8.37 12.51 4.16
CA ALA A 196 7.93 11.23 3.61
C ALA A 196 9.10 10.39 3.08
N ARG A 197 10.04 11.01 2.37
CA ARG A 197 11.27 10.38 1.87
C ARG A 197 12.17 9.92 3.00
N PHE A 198 12.33 10.73 4.05
CA PHE A 198 13.13 10.38 5.22
C PHE A 198 12.57 9.15 5.93
N LEU A 199 11.26 9.11 6.19
CA LEU A 199 10.61 7.96 6.80
C LEU A 199 10.70 6.73 5.90
N THR A 200 10.42 6.89 4.61
CA THR A 200 10.51 5.82 3.61
C THR A 200 11.91 5.21 3.58
N ALA A 201 12.96 6.04 3.51
CA ALA A 201 14.34 5.59 3.50
C ALA A 201 14.68 4.79 4.77
N GLY A 202 14.30 5.28 5.96
CA GLY A 202 14.57 4.57 7.20
C GLY A 202 13.76 3.28 7.40
N LEU A 203 12.63 3.14 6.70
CA LEU A 203 11.77 1.95 6.73
C LEU A 203 12.18 0.86 5.73
N LEU A 204 13.01 1.19 4.72
CA LEU A 204 13.46 0.24 3.72
C LEU A 204 14.64 -0.61 4.21
N PRO A 205 14.75 -1.87 3.76
CA PRO A 205 16.00 -2.64 3.81
C PRO A 205 17.16 -1.86 3.18
N GLU A 206 18.38 -2.10 3.69
CA GLU A 206 19.56 -1.36 3.26
C GLU A 206 19.81 -1.45 1.75
N GLN A 207 19.65 -2.64 1.17
CA GLN A 207 19.87 -2.86 -0.26
C GLN A 207 18.94 -2.01 -1.12
N LEU A 208 17.62 -2.08 -0.89
CA LEU A 208 16.66 -1.26 -1.64
C LEU A 208 16.90 0.23 -1.45
N ARG A 209 17.30 0.63 -0.24
CA ARG A 209 17.66 2.02 0.04
C ARG A 209 18.82 2.47 -0.88
N LYS A 210 19.81 1.61 -1.11
CA LYS A 210 20.91 1.85 -2.07
C LYS A 210 20.40 1.87 -3.51
N ASP A 211 19.58 0.90 -3.92
CA ASP A 211 19.03 0.82 -5.28
C ASP A 211 18.26 2.09 -5.66
N PHE A 212 17.41 2.62 -4.75
CA PHE A 212 16.68 3.87 -4.97
C PHE A 212 17.55 5.14 -4.79
N GLY A 213 18.83 5.00 -4.44
CA GLY A 213 19.78 6.10 -4.25
C GLY A 213 19.42 7.00 -3.08
N LEU A 214 18.99 6.41 -1.96
CA LEU A 214 18.61 7.09 -0.73
C LEU A 214 19.76 7.02 0.28
N ALA A 215 20.64 8.02 0.24
CA ALA A 215 21.77 8.08 1.17
C ALA A 215 21.32 8.00 2.64
N TRP A 216 22.00 7.17 3.42
CA TRP A 216 21.70 6.97 4.85
C TRP A 216 22.99 7.02 5.65
N SER A 217 22.94 7.74 6.76
CA SER A 217 24.08 7.89 7.66
C SER A 217 23.63 7.62 9.08
N GLU A 218 24.57 7.45 10.00
CA GLU A 218 24.21 7.26 11.41
C GLU A 218 23.39 8.43 11.99
N ARG A 219 23.63 9.67 11.51
CA ARG A 219 22.83 10.83 11.91
C ARG A 219 21.38 10.69 11.45
N HIS A 220 21.15 10.14 10.25
CA HIS A 220 19.80 9.81 9.78
C HIS A 220 19.17 8.74 10.67
N GLN A 221 19.91 7.68 11.02
CA GLN A 221 19.43 6.62 11.91
C GLN A 221 19.02 7.17 13.29
N ARG A 222 19.89 7.94 13.94
CA ARG A 222 19.58 8.55 15.25
C ARG A 222 18.34 9.45 15.20
N ARG A 223 18.18 10.23 14.12
CA ARG A 223 16.98 11.06 13.92
C ARG A 223 15.74 10.20 13.70
N TYR A 224 15.85 9.12 12.93
CA TYR A 224 14.76 8.21 12.60
C TYR A 224 14.25 7.51 13.86
N ASP A 225 15.15 6.97 14.68
CA ASP A 225 14.79 6.32 15.94
C ASP A 225 14.13 7.32 16.90
N ARG A 226 14.65 8.55 16.97
CA ARG A 226 14.04 9.62 17.78
C ARG A 226 12.64 9.97 17.28
N THR A 227 12.45 10.07 15.96
CA THR A 227 11.14 10.35 15.37
C THR A 227 10.13 9.28 15.75
N TRP A 228 10.47 7.99 15.63
CA TRP A 228 9.56 6.91 16.02
C TRP A 228 9.29 6.87 17.52
N ARG A 229 10.29 7.11 18.39
CA ARG A 229 10.05 7.22 19.85
C ARG A 229 9.06 8.34 20.19
N ILE A 230 9.19 9.49 19.55
CA ILE A 230 8.25 10.60 19.75
C ILE A 230 6.86 10.23 19.23
N LEU A 231 6.76 9.63 18.05
CA LEU A 231 5.48 9.23 17.47
C LEU A 231 4.79 8.14 18.28
N ALA A 232 5.52 7.17 18.83
CA ALA A 232 4.98 6.11 19.68
C ALA A 232 4.31 6.65 20.95
N VAL A 233 4.78 7.80 21.46
CA VAL A 233 4.16 8.48 22.61
C VAL A 233 3.04 9.43 22.16
N ALA A 234 3.29 10.26 21.14
CA ALA A 234 2.38 11.34 20.76
C ALA A 234 1.18 10.87 19.94
N TYR A 235 1.34 9.87 19.07
CA TYR A 235 0.28 9.42 18.17
C TYR A 235 -0.90 8.76 18.91
N PRO A 236 -0.69 7.82 19.86
CA PRO A 236 -1.81 7.23 20.60
C PRO A 236 -2.64 8.23 21.42
N MET A 237 -2.06 9.38 21.76
CA MET A 237 -2.75 10.47 22.46
C MET A 237 -3.71 11.26 21.56
N LEU A 238 -3.65 11.08 20.23
CA LEU A 238 -4.56 11.74 19.30
C LEU A 238 -5.97 11.14 19.43
N PRO A 239 -7.02 11.99 19.39
CA PRO A 239 -8.41 11.52 19.36
C PRO A 239 -8.66 10.53 18.21
N LEU A 240 -9.47 9.50 18.47
CA LEU A 240 -9.82 8.46 17.47
C LEU A 240 -10.32 9.04 16.15
N ARG A 241 -11.12 10.13 16.19
CA ARG A 241 -11.58 10.83 14.98
C ARG A 241 -10.46 11.32 14.06
N ILE A 242 -9.31 11.69 14.63
CA ILE A 242 -8.14 12.14 13.85
C ILE A 242 -7.40 10.92 13.33
N ARG A 243 -7.20 9.92 14.19
CA ARG A 243 -6.50 8.68 13.82
C ARG A 243 -7.23 7.91 12.73
N HIS A 244 -8.56 7.86 12.76
CA HIS A 244 -9.39 7.11 11.81
C HIS A 244 -9.89 7.94 10.61
N TRP A 245 -9.60 9.25 10.59
CA TRP A 245 -10.15 10.19 9.61
C TRP A 245 -9.99 9.72 8.16
N PHE A 246 -8.83 9.16 7.83
CA PHE A 246 -8.53 8.81 6.44
C PHE A 246 -9.34 7.59 5.96
N LYS A 247 -9.55 6.60 6.84
CA LYS A 247 -10.47 5.49 6.59
C LYS A 247 -11.90 6.01 6.38
N ASP A 248 -12.38 6.88 7.28
CA ASP A 248 -13.72 7.47 7.17
C ASP A 248 -13.89 8.28 5.88
N TYR A 249 -12.86 9.04 5.48
CA TYR A 249 -12.82 9.78 4.22
C TYR A 249 -12.94 8.85 3.00
N CYS A 250 -12.17 7.76 2.96
CA CYS A 250 -12.19 6.79 1.87
C CYS A 250 -13.55 6.09 1.73
N LEU A 251 -14.16 5.67 2.85
CA LEU A 251 -15.46 5.00 2.85
C LEU A 251 -16.59 5.96 2.46
N ALA A 252 -16.57 7.20 2.97
CA ALA A 252 -17.55 8.21 2.62
C ALA A 252 -17.49 8.59 1.12
N GLU A 253 -16.30 8.59 0.52
CA GLU A 253 -16.16 8.82 -0.92
C GLU A 253 -16.72 7.65 -1.73
N LEU A 254 -16.43 6.42 -1.32
CA LEU A 254 -16.93 5.21 -1.99
C LEU A 254 -18.47 5.17 -1.95
N GLU A 255 -19.06 5.51 -0.81
CA GLU A 255 -20.50 5.64 -0.62
C GLU A 255 -21.12 6.68 -1.58
N LYS A 256 -20.48 7.86 -1.73
CA LYS A 256 -20.95 8.89 -2.67
C LYS A 256 -20.93 8.41 -4.11
N ASP A 257 -19.88 7.72 -4.52
CA ASP A 257 -19.77 7.19 -5.89
C ASP A 257 -20.81 6.10 -6.15
N LEU A 258 -21.05 5.24 -5.16
CA LEU A 258 -22.10 4.22 -5.22
C LEU A 258 -23.48 4.85 -5.33
N ARG A 259 -23.77 5.98 -4.68
CA ARG A 259 -25.06 6.70 -4.82
C ARG A 259 -25.23 7.42 -6.15
N ARG A 260 -24.13 7.85 -6.78
CA ARG A 260 -24.16 8.50 -8.11
C ARG A 260 -24.36 7.50 -9.26
N SER A 261 -23.87 6.28 -9.10
CA SER A 261 -23.96 5.23 -10.12
C SER A 261 -25.38 4.69 -10.42
N PRO A 262 -26.34 4.55 -9.49
CA PRO A 262 -27.69 4.06 -9.77
C PRO A 262 -28.56 5.04 -10.56
N GLN A 263 -28.30 6.34 -10.50
CA GLN A 263 -29.11 7.34 -11.26
C GLN A 263 -28.75 7.41 -12.75
N ALA A 264 -27.57 6.94 -13.17
CA ALA A 264 -27.17 6.91 -14.58
C ALA A 264 -27.87 5.80 -15.38
N ALA A 265 -28.35 4.74 -14.73
CA ALA A 265 -29.06 3.64 -15.38
C ALA A 265 -30.54 3.98 -15.70
N GLN A 266 -31.15 4.96 -15.02
CA GLN A 266 -32.55 5.35 -15.28
C GLN A 266 -32.70 6.36 -16.43
N HIS A 267 -31.64 7.06 -16.84
CA HIS A 267 -31.73 8.06 -17.92
C HIS A 267 -31.37 7.53 -19.32
N GLN A 268 -30.95 6.26 -19.44
CA GLN A 268 -30.74 5.59 -20.74
C GLN A 268 -31.89 4.64 -21.14
N GLY A 269 -32.96 4.56 -20.34
CA GLY A 269 -34.12 3.69 -20.57
C GLY A 269 -35.36 4.36 -21.17
N ILE A 270 -35.27 5.60 -21.65
CA ILE A 270 -36.41 6.30 -22.30
C ILE A 270 -35.92 6.95 -23.61
N ARG A 271 -35.60 6.11 -24.60
CA ARG A 271 -35.76 6.39 -26.04
C ARG A 271 -35.89 5.05 -26.76
N ALA A 272 -37.10 4.50 -26.71
CA ALA A 272 -37.63 3.58 -27.72
C ALA A 272 -38.80 4.29 -28.40
#